data_AF-G0QH34-F1
#
_entry.id   AF-G0QH34-F1
#
_cell.length_a   1.000
_cell.length_b   1.000
_cell.length_c   1.000
_cell.angle_alpha   90.00
_cell.angle_beta   90.00
_cell.angle_gamma   90.00
#
_symmetry.space_group_name_H-M   'P 1'
#
loop_
_entity.id
_entity.type
_entity.pdbx_description
1 polymer ?
#
loop_
_entity_poly.entity_id
_entity_poly.type
_entity_poly.pdbx_seq_one_letter_code
_entity_poly.pdbx_strand_id
1 'polypeptide(L)'
;MLSTLLLLSVDRVPEIDEASKPAEVTMEARRISSMMIASPGGHSYGLGGSQWEKNSSTLQNIDSVGFATDYHAVDRDKVENLTSYSPSGLNYSVFRSLTNIDNQYRFLFTYMPVIHTPERYRRNNPPENPNITEPQSSDYDSSGNTVRYGDFTIGGVEYNFIVTSHNDVYDTVYRNRNSNRRWDFRSSPKFEVGEEIKLDGRNFTLRTIQNTERKSGSFLMVSRQFKEFGPSFDATSSIQKLNRYAALNETGTTLQPLRIEVFAWSN
;
A
#
# COMPACT_ATOMS: atom_id res chain seq x y z
N MET A 1 -72.19 17.00 17.87
CA MET A 1 -71.40 16.03 17.10
C MET A 1 -69.94 16.23 17.45
N LEU A 2 -69.26 15.11 17.72
CA LEU A 2 -67.81 14.84 17.71
C LEU A 2 -66.88 15.80 18.47
N SER A 3 -66.37 15.44 19.66
CA SER A 3 -65.29 14.47 19.93
C SER A 3 -63.88 15.05 19.72
N THR A 4 -63.26 15.37 20.85
CA THR A 4 -61.88 15.07 21.26
C THR A 4 -60.80 14.93 20.17
N LEU A 5 -59.80 15.82 20.19
CA LEU A 5 -58.44 15.50 19.72
C LEU A 5 -57.44 15.83 20.83
N LEU A 6 -57.12 14.81 21.62
CA LEU A 6 -55.92 14.70 22.45
C LEU A 6 -55.22 13.42 21.96
N LEU A 7 -53.88 13.42 21.94
CA LEU A 7 -52.93 12.33 21.60
C LEU A 7 -52.45 12.36 20.12
N LEU A 8 -51.17 12.42 19.75
CA LEU A 8 -49.88 12.36 20.44
C LEU A 8 -48.86 13.15 19.60
N SER A 9 -48.26 14.22 20.15
CA SER A 9 -46.90 14.60 19.76
C SER A 9 -45.98 13.55 20.36
N VAL A 10 -45.70 12.48 19.60
CA VAL A 10 -44.50 11.70 19.87
C VAL A 10 -43.35 12.62 19.48
N ASP A 11 -42.78 13.30 20.47
CA ASP A 11 -41.41 13.79 20.40
C ASP A 11 -40.55 12.56 20.11
N ARG A 12 -40.40 12.21 18.83
CA ARG A 12 -39.31 11.36 18.40
C ARG A 12 -38.08 12.24 18.56
N VAL A 13 -37.42 12.08 19.69
CA VAL A 13 -35.99 12.32 19.83
C VAL A 13 -35.36 11.87 18.50
N PRO A 14 -34.65 12.75 17.77
CA PRO A 14 -33.96 12.34 16.55
C PRO A 14 -33.15 11.09 16.87
N GLU A 15 -33.34 10.02 16.09
CA GLU A 15 -32.80 8.69 16.35
C GLU A 15 -31.29 8.74 16.60
N ILE A 16 -30.91 8.84 17.87
CA ILE A 16 -29.52 8.76 18.32
C ILE A 16 -28.93 7.41 17.88
N ASP A 17 -29.77 6.38 17.74
CA ASP A 17 -29.44 5.05 17.26
C ASP A 17 -29.00 5.00 15.79
N GLU A 18 -29.49 5.90 14.91
CA GLU A 18 -29.04 5.95 13.51
C GLU A 18 -27.73 6.72 13.35
N ALA A 19 -27.46 7.70 14.22
CA ALA A 19 -26.18 8.41 14.25
C ALA A 19 -25.08 7.63 14.99
N SER A 20 -25.45 6.78 15.96
CA SER A 20 -24.51 5.95 16.73
C SER A 20 -24.01 4.75 15.94
N LYS A 21 -24.86 4.09 15.13
CA LYS A 21 -24.46 2.95 14.30
C LYS A 21 -23.23 3.26 13.42
N PRO A 22 -23.19 4.40 12.70
CA PRO A 22 -21.99 4.76 11.97
C PRO A 22 -20.76 4.95 12.85
N ALA A 23 -20.91 5.55 14.04
CA ALA A 23 -19.83 5.76 14.98
C ALA A 23 -19.29 4.44 15.55
N GLU A 24 -20.18 3.49 15.87
CA GLU A 24 -19.84 2.14 16.36
C GLU A 24 -19.04 1.35 15.32
N VAL A 25 -19.52 1.31 14.06
CA VAL A 25 -18.80 0.67 12.94
C VAL A 25 -17.42 1.32 12.75
N THR A 26 -17.32 2.64 12.81
CA THR A 26 -16.04 3.35 12.71
C THR A 26 -15.10 3.01 13.87
N MET A 27 -15.62 2.97 15.10
CA MET A 27 -14.83 2.64 16.30
C MET A 27 -14.33 1.21 16.27
N GLU A 28 -15.18 0.25 15.89
CA GLU A 28 -14.79 -1.15 15.74
C GLU A 28 -13.76 -1.29 14.60
N ALA A 29 -13.96 -0.64 13.45
CA ALA A 29 -13.00 -0.60 12.34
C ALA A 29 -11.63 -0.04 12.75
N ARG A 30 -11.61 1.01 13.58
CA ARG A 30 -10.36 1.57 14.14
C ARG A 30 -9.71 0.62 15.13
N ARG A 31 -10.49 -0.03 16.00
CA ARG A 31 -10.00 -1.01 16.98
C ARG A 31 -9.35 -2.19 16.25
N ILE A 32 -10.07 -2.83 15.31
CA ILE A 32 -9.59 -4.02 14.62
C ILE A 32 -8.34 -3.73 13.78
N SER A 33 -8.35 -2.63 13.03
CA SER A 33 -7.19 -2.25 12.22
C SER A 33 -6.00 -1.82 13.08
N SER A 34 -6.23 -1.29 14.28
CA SER A 34 -5.15 -1.03 15.24
C SER A 34 -4.59 -2.32 15.82
N MET A 35 -5.43 -3.30 16.18
CA MET A 35 -4.96 -4.62 16.62
C MET A 35 -4.09 -5.27 15.54
N MET A 36 -4.51 -5.23 14.28
CA MET A 36 -3.74 -5.76 13.16
C MET A 36 -2.38 -5.09 12.96
N ILE A 37 -2.24 -3.79 13.18
CA ILE A 37 -1.02 -3.03 12.80
C ILE A 37 -0.14 -2.67 14.01
N ALA A 38 -0.71 -2.60 15.22
CA ALA A 38 0.01 -2.23 16.44
C ALA A 38 0.48 -3.45 17.24
N SER A 39 -0.21 -4.59 17.10
CA SER A 39 0.21 -5.82 17.77
C SER A 39 1.25 -6.55 16.91
N PRO A 40 2.42 -6.91 17.47
CA PRO A 40 3.31 -7.85 16.81
C PRO A 40 2.54 -9.16 16.61
N GLY A 41 2.48 -9.70 15.40
CA GLY A 41 1.77 -10.96 15.14
C GLY A 41 2.38 -12.06 16.01
N GLY A 42 1.56 -12.65 16.89
CA GLY A 42 2.07 -13.41 18.01
C GLY A 42 2.45 -14.86 17.71
N HIS A 43 2.95 -15.50 18.74
CA HIS A 43 3.40 -16.89 18.77
C HIS A 43 2.81 -17.53 20.03
N SER A 44 2.50 -18.82 19.98
CA SER A 44 1.98 -19.57 21.14
C SER A 44 2.96 -19.69 22.33
N TYR A 45 4.20 -19.16 22.23
CA TYR A 45 5.24 -19.31 23.26
C TYR A 45 6.13 -18.06 23.57
N GLY A 46 5.71 -16.82 23.29
CA GLY A 46 6.39 -15.62 23.83
C GLY A 46 6.67 -14.47 22.85
N LEU A 47 7.49 -13.50 23.30
CA LEU A 47 7.83 -12.25 22.59
C LEU A 47 8.65 -12.53 21.32
N GLY A 48 7.95 -12.48 20.17
CA GLY A 48 8.39 -12.30 18.78
C GLY A 48 9.85 -12.59 18.40
N GLY A 49 10.07 -13.62 17.58
CA GLY A 49 11.37 -13.99 17.04
C GLY A 49 11.28 -14.61 15.64
N SER A 50 12.42 -14.65 14.94
CA SER A 50 12.66 -14.98 13.53
C SER A 50 12.27 -16.39 13.04
N GLN A 51 11.19 -17.00 13.55
CA GLN A 51 10.69 -18.32 13.18
C GLN A 51 9.26 -18.28 12.61
N TRP A 52 9.03 -17.34 11.69
CA TRP A 52 7.75 -17.08 11.04
C TRP A 52 7.22 -18.26 10.18
N GLU A 53 8.10 -18.96 9.48
CA GLU A 53 7.74 -19.98 8.46
C GLU A 53 6.93 -21.17 9.04
N LYS A 54 7.04 -21.42 10.35
CA LYS A 54 6.28 -22.48 11.05
C LYS A 54 4.95 -22.01 11.65
N ASN A 55 4.78 -20.70 11.87
CA ASN A 55 3.67 -20.14 12.65
C ASN A 55 2.51 -19.60 11.79
N SER A 56 2.78 -19.15 10.56
CA SER A 56 1.77 -18.56 9.69
C SER A 56 0.78 -19.55 9.08
N SER A 57 1.11 -20.84 9.13
CA SER A 57 0.46 -21.92 8.39
C SER A 57 -0.26 -22.95 9.27
N THR A 58 -0.26 -22.78 10.60
CA THR A 58 -0.81 -23.76 11.55
C THR A 58 -1.91 -23.17 12.43
N LEU A 59 -3.06 -23.85 12.48
CA LEU A 59 -4.26 -23.48 13.26
C LEU A 59 -4.00 -23.25 14.76
N GLN A 60 -2.93 -23.81 15.30
CA GLN A 60 -2.55 -23.74 16.72
C GLN A 60 -1.82 -22.44 17.12
N ASN A 61 -1.49 -21.58 16.15
CA ASN A 61 -0.69 -20.37 16.37
C ASN A 61 -1.44 -19.06 16.04
N ILE A 62 -2.76 -19.15 15.82
CA ILE A 62 -3.62 -18.04 15.40
C ILE A 62 -4.25 -17.30 16.60
N ASP A 63 -3.86 -17.63 17.83
CA ASP A 63 -4.49 -17.09 19.06
C ASP A 63 -4.28 -15.58 19.27
N SER A 64 -3.50 -14.91 18.42
CA SER A 64 -3.35 -13.45 18.44
C SER A 64 -3.34 -12.86 17.04
N VAL A 65 -4.15 -11.83 16.83
CA VAL A 65 -4.25 -11.11 15.56
C VAL A 65 -3.25 -9.95 15.54
N GLY A 66 -2.27 -10.04 14.65
CA GLY A 66 -1.27 -9.00 14.42
C GLY A 66 -0.45 -9.26 13.15
N PHE A 67 -0.17 -8.19 12.41
CA PHE A 67 0.60 -8.22 11.16
C PHE A 67 1.96 -7.54 11.29
N ALA A 68 2.17 -6.78 12.37
CA ALA A 68 3.42 -6.08 12.57
C ALA A 68 4.52 -6.98 13.17
N THR A 69 5.77 -6.57 13.04
CA THR A 69 6.92 -7.12 13.79
C THR A 69 7.37 -6.11 14.86
N ASP A 70 7.59 -4.84 14.49
CA ASP A 70 7.94 -3.71 15.36
C ASP A 70 7.30 -2.41 14.86
N TYR A 71 6.76 -1.55 15.75
CA TYR A 71 6.30 -0.17 15.46
C TYR A 71 5.70 0.09 14.06
N HIS A 72 4.63 -0.62 13.70
CA HIS A 72 3.91 -0.50 12.41
C HIS A 72 4.65 -0.98 11.14
N ALA A 73 5.74 -1.72 11.28
CA ALA A 73 6.31 -2.51 10.19
C ALA A 73 5.54 -3.83 10.04
N VAL A 74 4.81 -3.98 8.95
CA VAL A 74 4.02 -5.16 8.56
C VAL A 74 4.88 -6.09 7.72
N ASP A 75 4.90 -7.36 8.07
CA ASP A 75 5.56 -8.39 7.27
C ASP A 75 4.71 -8.74 6.05
N ARG A 76 5.33 -8.78 4.87
CA ARG A 76 4.65 -9.16 3.61
C ARG A 76 3.98 -10.52 3.71
N ASP A 77 4.68 -11.51 4.26
CA ASP A 77 4.17 -12.86 4.30
C ASP A 77 2.96 -12.98 5.23
N LYS A 78 2.87 -12.14 6.27
CA LYS A 78 1.68 -12.05 7.16
C LYS A 78 0.44 -11.65 6.38
N VAL A 79 0.57 -10.69 5.49
CA VAL A 79 -0.53 -10.24 4.63
C VAL A 79 -0.86 -11.31 3.58
N GLU A 80 0.14 -11.96 2.99
CA GLU A 80 -0.07 -12.98 1.96
C GLU A 80 -0.80 -14.24 2.50
N ASN A 81 -0.64 -14.58 3.78
CA ASN A 81 -1.30 -15.71 4.44
C ASN A 81 -2.79 -15.48 4.81
N LEU A 82 -3.32 -14.28 4.61
CA LEU A 82 -4.75 -14.02 4.78
C LEU A 82 -5.56 -14.69 3.66
N THR A 83 -6.65 -15.40 3.97
CA THR A 83 -7.47 -16.02 2.93
C THR A 83 -8.95 -15.72 3.15
N SER A 84 -9.71 -15.41 2.10
CA SER A 84 -11.15 -15.18 2.28
C SER A 84 -11.94 -16.50 2.38
N TYR A 85 -11.50 -17.56 1.69
CA TYR A 85 -12.25 -18.81 1.52
C TYR A 85 -11.41 -20.11 1.56
N SER A 86 -10.15 -20.06 2.02
CA SER A 86 -9.25 -21.23 2.00
C SER A 86 -9.08 -21.85 3.39
N PRO A 87 -8.93 -23.19 3.51
CA PRO A 87 -8.49 -23.83 4.75
C PRO A 87 -6.99 -23.62 5.05
N SER A 88 -6.19 -23.18 4.07
CA SER A 88 -4.80 -22.77 4.29
C SER A 88 -4.75 -21.29 4.72
N GLY A 89 -4.05 -21.01 5.83
CA GLY A 89 -3.91 -19.66 6.39
C GLY A 89 -5.08 -19.20 7.28
N LEU A 90 -5.05 -17.92 7.65
CA LEU A 90 -6.12 -17.31 8.47
C LEU A 90 -7.30 -16.95 7.57
N ASN A 91 -8.35 -17.77 7.61
CA ASN A 91 -9.56 -17.47 6.87
C ASN A 91 -10.44 -16.42 7.56
N TYR A 92 -11.29 -15.74 6.78
CA TYR A 92 -12.11 -14.65 7.31
C TYR A 92 -13.08 -15.06 8.43
N SER A 93 -13.68 -16.25 8.37
CA SER A 93 -14.58 -16.75 9.43
C SER A 93 -13.84 -16.97 10.75
N VAL A 94 -12.62 -17.54 10.69
CA VAL A 94 -11.75 -17.71 11.85
C VAL A 94 -11.31 -16.36 12.40
N PHE A 95 -10.94 -15.42 11.53
CA PHE A 95 -10.63 -14.04 11.92
C PHE A 95 -11.79 -13.36 12.67
N ARG A 96 -13.04 -13.49 12.17
CA ARG A 96 -14.22 -12.95 12.87
C ARG A 96 -14.38 -13.55 14.27
N SER A 97 -14.22 -14.87 14.40
CA SER A 97 -14.33 -15.57 15.68
C SER A 97 -13.27 -15.12 16.68
N LEU A 98 -12.01 -14.97 16.24
CA LEU A 98 -10.88 -14.61 17.12
C LEU A 98 -10.93 -13.15 17.60
N THR A 99 -11.45 -12.27 16.76
CA THR A 99 -11.45 -10.82 17.02
C THR A 99 -12.76 -10.32 17.63
N ASN A 100 -13.75 -11.22 17.71
CA ASN A 100 -15.08 -10.98 18.20
C ASN A 100 -15.66 -9.68 17.62
N ILE A 101 -15.77 -9.66 16.28
CA ILE A 101 -16.26 -8.52 15.53
C ILE A 101 -17.69 -8.72 15.05
N ASP A 102 -18.52 -7.70 15.26
CA ASP A 102 -19.94 -7.74 14.95
C ASP A 102 -20.22 -7.36 13.49
N ASN A 103 -19.44 -6.44 12.94
CA ASN A 103 -19.61 -5.94 11.57
C ASN A 103 -18.82 -6.75 10.53
N GLN A 104 -19.05 -6.45 9.25
CA GLN A 104 -18.28 -7.00 8.14
C GLN A 104 -17.16 -6.07 7.70
N TYR A 105 -16.06 -6.66 7.25
CA TYR A 105 -14.84 -5.96 6.92
C TYR A 105 -14.19 -6.53 5.66
N ARG A 106 -13.76 -5.62 4.79
CA ARG A 106 -12.89 -5.91 3.65
C ARG A 106 -11.64 -5.05 3.74
N PHE A 107 -10.49 -5.70 3.66
CA PHE A 107 -9.17 -5.06 3.75
C PHE A 107 -8.52 -5.12 2.37
N LEU A 108 -8.10 -3.97 1.84
CA LEU A 108 -7.26 -3.87 0.65
C LEU A 108 -5.87 -3.38 1.02
N PHE A 109 -4.86 -4.16 0.66
CA PHE A 109 -3.46 -3.85 0.93
C PHE A 109 -2.79 -3.38 -0.36
N THR A 110 -2.38 -2.10 -0.35
CA THR A 110 -1.68 -1.46 -1.46
C THR A 110 -0.26 -1.16 -1.06
N TYR A 111 0.69 -1.83 -1.70
CA TYR A 111 2.11 -1.56 -1.56
C TYR A 111 2.49 -0.32 -2.35
N MET A 112 3.20 0.62 -1.75
CA MET A 112 3.51 1.93 -2.34
C MET A 112 5.02 2.26 -2.27
N PRO A 113 5.89 1.51 -2.95
CA PRO A 113 7.32 1.80 -2.96
C PRO A 113 7.63 3.23 -3.38
N VAL A 114 8.56 3.84 -2.65
CA VAL A 114 9.15 5.14 -2.96
C VAL A 114 10.55 4.91 -3.50
N ILE A 115 10.74 5.28 -4.76
CA ILE A 115 12.01 5.21 -5.47
C ILE A 115 12.68 6.59 -5.35
N HIS A 116 13.92 6.59 -4.89
CA HIS A 116 14.70 7.80 -4.67
C HIS A 116 15.73 7.98 -5.79
N THR A 117 15.71 9.15 -6.41
CA THR A 117 16.60 9.57 -7.51
C THR A 117 17.36 10.83 -7.11
N PRO A 118 18.24 10.74 -6.10
CA PRO A 118 18.84 11.90 -5.45
C PRO A 118 19.78 12.68 -6.37
N GLU A 119 20.51 11.94 -7.19
CA GLU A 119 21.61 12.48 -7.97
C GLU A 119 21.10 13.21 -9.22
N ARG A 120 21.96 14.07 -9.77
CA ARG A 120 21.64 14.86 -10.95
C ARG A 120 22.83 15.03 -11.87
N TYR A 121 22.55 15.12 -13.16
CA TYR A 121 23.53 15.53 -14.17
C TYR A 121 22.87 16.44 -15.21
N ARG A 122 23.69 17.04 -16.07
CA ARG A 122 23.22 17.80 -17.22
C ARG A 122 23.17 16.87 -18.43
N ARG A 123 22.06 16.84 -19.15
CA ARG A 123 21.93 16.05 -20.39
C ARG A 123 23.13 16.29 -21.33
N ASN A 124 23.59 15.23 -21.99
CA ASN A 124 24.82 15.14 -22.79
C ASN A 124 26.11 15.27 -21.98
N ASN A 125 26.03 15.28 -20.65
CA ASN A 125 27.16 15.29 -19.74
C ASN A 125 26.87 14.43 -18.50
N PRO A 126 26.60 13.11 -18.69
CA PRO A 126 26.42 12.18 -17.59
C PRO A 126 27.71 12.04 -16.75
N PRO A 127 27.61 11.58 -15.50
CA PRO A 127 28.79 11.30 -14.69
C PRO A 127 29.59 10.14 -15.29
N GLU A 128 30.89 10.12 -15.03
CA GLU A 128 31.75 8.97 -15.38
C GLU A 128 31.54 7.77 -14.43
N ASN A 129 31.02 8.03 -13.22
CA ASN A 129 30.70 7.01 -12.23
C ASN A 129 29.37 7.35 -11.51
N PRO A 130 28.29 6.60 -11.75
CA PRO A 130 28.21 5.52 -12.74
C PRO A 130 28.32 6.06 -14.17
N ASN A 131 28.93 5.31 -15.09
CA ASN A 131 28.99 5.69 -16.51
C ASN A 131 27.60 5.51 -17.16
N ILE A 132 26.78 6.57 -17.17
CA ILE A 132 25.40 6.52 -17.67
C ILE A 132 25.41 6.71 -19.19
N THR A 133 24.92 5.71 -19.91
CA THR A 133 24.51 5.87 -21.31
C THR A 133 23.06 6.35 -21.34
N GLU A 134 22.84 7.55 -21.84
CA GLU A 134 21.55 8.24 -21.85
C GLU A 134 20.51 7.53 -22.77
N PRO A 135 19.20 7.71 -22.52
CA PRO A 135 18.16 7.26 -23.44
C PRO A 135 18.32 7.84 -24.85
N GLN A 136 18.12 7.01 -25.88
CA GLN A 136 18.15 7.45 -27.28
C GLN A 136 16.73 7.59 -27.81
N SER A 137 16.04 8.66 -27.41
CA SER A 137 14.66 8.92 -27.81
C SER A 137 14.43 10.42 -27.99
N SER A 138 13.58 10.79 -28.96
CA SER A 138 13.21 12.18 -29.20
C SER A 138 12.62 12.87 -27.97
N ASP A 139 11.92 12.11 -27.13
CA ASP A 139 11.35 12.58 -25.87
C ASP A 139 12.45 13.04 -24.91
N TYR A 140 13.45 12.18 -24.68
CA TYR A 140 14.63 12.52 -23.88
C TYR A 140 15.39 13.72 -24.45
N ASP A 141 15.56 13.77 -25.77
CA ASP A 141 16.24 14.86 -26.47
C ASP A 141 15.48 16.20 -26.36
N SER A 142 14.15 16.14 -26.20
CA SER A 142 13.29 17.32 -26.02
C SER A 142 13.10 17.75 -24.57
N SER A 143 13.54 16.94 -23.60
CA SER A 143 13.40 17.21 -22.17
C SER A 143 14.24 18.41 -21.67
N GLY A 144 14.07 18.77 -20.41
CA GLY A 144 14.88 19.76 -19.71
C GLY A 144 16.31 19.28 -19.49
N ASN A 145 17.24 20.23 -19.36
CA ASN A 145 18.66 19.89 -19.26
C ASN A 145 19.06 19.21 -17.94
N THR A 146 18.27 19.32 -16.87
CA THR A 146 18.60 18.71 -15.57
C THR A 146 17.92 17.36 -15.44
N VAL A 147 18.74 16.30 -15.40
CA VAL A 147 18.28 14.93 -15.31
C VAL A 147 18.52 14.39 -13.91
N ARG A 148 17.54 13.70 -13.34
CA ARG A 148 17.65 13.03 -12.04
C ARG A 148 17.89 11.54 -12.23
N TYR A 149 18.62 10.92 -11.32
CA TYR A 149 18.86 9.49 -11.39
C TYR A 149 19.12 8.86 -10.02
N GLY A 150 18.94 7.54 -9.96
CA GLY A 150 19.16 6.72 -8.77
C GLY A 150 18.81 5.27 -9.03
N ASP A 151 19.11 4.42 -8.07
CA ASP A 151 18.80 3.00 -8.10
C ASP A 151 17.72 2.64 -7.06
N PHE A 152 17.08 1.50 -7.26
CA PHE A 152 16.13 0.93 -6.34
C PHE A 152 16.11 -0.59 -6.44
N THR A 153 16.13 -1.26 -5.30
CA THR A 153 16.08 -2.71 -5.22
C THR A 153 14.71 -3.19 -4.74
N ILE A 154 14.13 -4.14 -5.46
CA ILE A 154 12.87 -4.81 -5.09
C ILE A 154 12.91 -6.27 -5.49
N GLY A 155 12.52 -7.16 -4.58
CA GLY A 155 12.59 -8.62 -4.78
C GLY A 155 14.00 -9.12 -5.10
N GLY A 156 15.04 -8.47 -4.54
CA GLY A 156 16.43 -8.79 -4.84
C GLY A 156 16.90 -8.38 -6.25
N VAL A 157 16.08 -7.65 -7.01
CA VAL A 157 16.44 -7.12 -8.33
C VAL A 157 16.66 -5.61 -8.22
N GLU A 158 17.85 -5.17 -8.63
CA GLU A 158 18.22 -3.77 -8.72
C GLU A 158 17.75 -3.16 -10.05
N TYR A 159 17.21 -1.95 -9.98
CA TYR A 159 16.74 -1.16 -11.11
C TYR A 159 17.36 0.23 -11.07
N ASN A 160 17.79 0.72 -12.23
CA ASN A 160 18.27 2.08 -12.39
C ASN A 160 17.16 2.94 -12.99
N PHE A 161 17.02 4.17 -12.50
CA PHE A 161 16.01 5.12 -12.93
C PHE A 161 16.66 6.41 -13.39
N ILE A 162 16.10 6.96 -14.47
CA ILE A 162 16.33 8.33 -14.93
C ILE A 162 14.99 9.05 -14.93
N VAL A 163 14.93 10.26 -14.41
CA VAL A 163 13.75 11.12 -14.43
C VAL A 163 14.08 12.42 -15.13
N THR A 164 13.25 12.79 -16.09
CA THR A 164 13.41 14.00 -16.90
C THR A 164 12.19 14.89 -16.78
N SER A 165 12.31 16.14 -17.23
CA SER A 165 11.27 17.14 -17.14
C SER A 165 10.89 17.70 -18.50
N HIS A 166 9.64 18.10 -18.67
CA HIS A 166 9.19 18.91 -19.78
C HIS A 166 8.47 20.13 -19.22
N ASN A 167 8.72 21.31 -19.80
CA ASN A 167 8.16 22.58 -19.31
C ASN A 167 8.37 22.78 -17.79
N ASP A 168 9.58 22.51 -17.30
CA ASP A 168 9.99 22.59 -15.89
C ASP A 168 9.26 21.66 -14.90
N VAL A 169 8.50 20.67 -15.39
CA VAL A 169 7.83 19.65 -14.58
C VAL A 169 8.43 18.28 -14.87
N TYR A 170 8.88 17.56 -13.84
CA TYR A 170 9.30 16.16 -13.99
C TYR A 170 8.09 15.26 -14.18
N ASP A 171 7.98 14.67 -15.35
CA ASP A 171 6.83 13.89 -15.82
C ASP A 171 7.21 12.52 -16.40
N THR A 172 8.49 12.34 -16.74
CA THR A 172 8.97 11.21 -17.55
C THR A 172 10.03 10.41 -16.80
N VAL A 173 9.84 9.10 -16.74
CA VAL A 173 10.75 8.14 -16.09
C VAL A 173 11.24 7.12 -17.11
N TYR A 174 12.54 6.90 -17.17
CA TYR A 174 13.14 5.76 -17.84
C TYR A 174 13.63 4.76 -16.80
N ARG A 175 13.46 3.48 -17.08
CA ARG A 175 13.84 2.42 -16.15
C ARG A 175 14.61 1.33 -16.86
N ASN A 176 15.77 0.99 -16.31
CA ASN A 176 16.60 -0.11 -16.72
C ASN A 176 16.64 -1.16 -15.60
N ARG A 177 16.45 -2.44 -15.93
CA ARG A 177 16.74 -3.53 -14.99
C ARG A 177 18.25 -3.75 -14.96
N ASN A 178 18.90 -3.50 -13.82
CA ASN A 178 20.34 -3.46 -13.69
C ASN A 178 21.00 -4.87 -13.70
N SER A 179 20.82 -5.62 -14.79
CA SER A 179 21.57 -6.85 -15.03
C SER A 179 23.00 -6.48 -15.40
N ASN A 180 23.96 -6.75 -14.51
CA ASN A 180 25.41 -6.50 -14.65
C ASN A 180 25.92 -5.09 -14.33
N ARG A 181 25.26 -4.32 -13.45
CA ARG A 181 25.72 -2.99 -13.01
C ARG A 181 25.89 -1.98 -14.16
N ARG A 182 25.08 -2.10 -15.21
CA ARG A 182 25.15 -1.23 -16.38
C ARG A 182 24.07 -0.16 -16.32
N TRP A 183 24.50 1.10 -16.40
CA TRP A 183 23.63 2.26 -16.53
C TRP A 183 23.37 2.56 -18.01
N ASP A 184 22.72 1.64 -18.73
CA ASP A 184 22.51 1.75 -20.18
C ASP A 184 21.04 1.98 -20.55
N PHE A 185 20.67 3.21 -20.86
CA PHE A 185 19.28 3.57 -21.11
C PHE A 185 18.90 3.64 -22.60
N ARG A 186 19.80 3.29 -23.53
CA ARG A 186 19.57 3.47 -24.98
C ARG A 186 18.25 2.90 -25.49
N SER A 187 17.83 1.75 -24.96
CA SER A 187 16.56 1.09 -25.30
C SER A 187 15.65 0.93 -24.08
N SER A 188 15.83 1.75 -23.05
CA SER A 188 14.99 1.67 -21.86
C SER A 188 13.58 2.19 -22.17
N PRO A 189 12.54 1.49 -21.71
CA PRO A 189 11.18 1.99 -21.85
C PRO A 189 10.98 3.27 -21.03
N LYS A 190 10.18 4.17 -21.59
CA LYS A 190 9.66 5.38 -20.97
C LYS A 190 8.36 5.06 -20.21
N PHE A 191 8.14 5.77 -19.11
CA PHE A 191 6.92 5.75 -18.31
C PHE A 191 6.51 7.15 -17.87
N GLU A 192 5.21 7.41 -17.86
CA GLU A 192 4.57 8.60 -17.32
C GLU A 192 3.64 8.26 -16.15
N VAL A 193 3.19 9.28 -15.41
CA VAL A 193 2.23 9.09 -14.31
C VAL A 193 0.94 8.46 -14.84
N GLY A 194 0.53 7.37 -14.20
CA GLY A 194 -0.63 6.55 -14.58
C GLY A 194 -0.24 5.26 -15.32
N GLU A 195 0.97 5.17 -15.88
CA GLU A 195 1.41 4.01 -16.63
C GLU A 195 1.94 2.87 -15.74
N GLU A 196 1.97 1.65 -16.31
CA GLU A 196 2.46 0.47 -15.61
C GLU A 196 3.97 0.26 -15.80
N ILE A 197 4.69 0.15 -14.68
CA ILE A 197 6.10 -0.21 -14.60
C ILE A 197 6.20 -1.63 -14.04
N LYS A 198 6.87 -2.52 -14.78
CA LYS A 198 7.13 -3.89 -14.31
C LYS A 198 8.40 -3.95 -13.46
N LEU A 199 8.26 -4.20 -12.16
CA LEU A 199 9.34 -4.35 -11.18
C LEU A 199 9.25 -5.72 -10.50
N ASP A 200 10.36 -6.44 -10.42
CA ASP A 200 10.42 -7.82 -9.90
C ASP A 200 9.31 -8.73 -10.48
N GLY A 201 9.14 -8.69 -11.81
CA GLY A 201 8.11 -9.48 -12.49
C GLY A 201 6.65 -9.02 -12.26
N ARG A 202 6.41 -8.01 -11.43
CA ARG A 202 5.07 -7.53 -11.02
C ARG A 202 4.79 -6.14 -11.60
N ASN A 203 3.53 -5.88 -11.95
CA ASN A 203 3.11 -4.58 -12.48
C ASN A 203 2.79 -3.62 -11.33
N PHE A 204 3.38 -2.43 -11.38
CA PHE A 204 3.07 -1.31 -10.51
C PHE A 204 2.62 -0.12 -11.35
N THR A 205 1.65 0.65 -10.87
CA THR A 205 1.29 1.93 -11.49
C THR A 205 2.21 3.03 -10.98
N LEU A 206 2.81 3.82 -11.87
CA LEU A 206 3.50 5.05 -11.50
C LEU A 206 2.47 6.07 -11.03
N ARG A 207 2.48 6.42 -9.74
CA ARG A 207 1.45 7.28 -9.13
C ARG A 207 1.80 8.75 -9.16
N THR A 208 3.07 9.07 -8.91
CA THR A 208 3.52 10.45 -8.90
C THR A 208 5.02 10.52 -9.07
N ILE A 209 5.47 11.66 -9.59
CA ILE A 209 6.84 12.14 -9.52
C ILE A 209 6.81 13.40 -8.66
N GLN A 210 7.71 13.52 -7.68
CA GLN A 210 7.74 14.68 -6.81
C GLN A 210 8.17 15.92 -7.61
N ASN A 211 7.37 16.97 -7.57
CA ASN A 211 7.68 18.27 -8.18
C ASN A 211 7.57 19.36 -7.11
N THR A 212 8.61 19.50 -6.30
CA THR A 212 8.69 20.51 -5.23
C THR A 212 9.93 21.36 -5.44
N GLU A 213 9.88 22.65 -5.11
CA GLU A 213 10.93 23.64 -5.43
C GLU A 213 12.37 23.16 -5.15
N ARG A 214 12.59 22.37 -4.09
CA ARG A 214 13.93 21.91 -3.68
C ARG A 214 14.28 20.48 -4.12
N LYS A 215 13.29 19.63 -4.41
CA LYS A 215 13.48 18.19 -4.61
C LYS A 215 12.72 17.63 -5.83
N SER A 216 12.39 18.48 -6.81
CA SER A 216 11.76 18.03 -8.05
C SER A 216 12.55 16.89 -8.72
N GLY A 217 11.81 15.87 -9.16
CA GLY A 217 12.31 14.65 -9.77
C GLY A 217 13.13 13.75 -8.85
N SER A 218 13.23 14.04 -7.54
CA SER A 218 14.08 13.27 -6.61
C SER A 218 13.36 12.06 -6.02
N PHE A 219 12.04 12.01 -6.10
CA PHE A 219 11.26 10.87 -5.64
C PHE A 219 10.18 10.56 -6.65
N LEU A 220 9.92 9.28 -6.83
CA LEU A 220 8.76 8.78 -7.54
C LEU A 220 8.10 7.67 -6.73
N MET A 221 6.79 7.60 -6.81
CA MET A 221 6.01 6.61 -6.07
C MET A 221 5.33 5.71 -7.08
N VAL A 222 5.53 4.41 -6.90
CA VAL A 222 4.80 3.38 -7.63
C VAL A 222 3.84 2.70 -6.67
N SER A 223 2.78 2.07 -7.18
CA SER A 223 1.86 1.35 -6.31
C SER A 223 1.31 0.09 -6.95
N ARG A 224 0.99 -0.90 -6.11
CA ARG A 224 0.33 -2.12 -6.52
C ARG A 224 -0.57 -2.61 -5.39
N GLN A 225 -1.86 -2.82 -5.67
CA GLN A 225 -2.70 -3.64 -4.79
C GLN A 225 -2.22 -5.09 -4.91
N PHE A 226 -1.81 -5.69 -3.80
CA PHE A 226 -1.26 -7.04 -3.82
C PHE A 226 -2.08 -8.04 -3.00
N LYS A 227 -2.94 -7.55 -2.10
CA LYS A 227 -3.80 -8.42 -1.30
C LYS A 227 -5.15 -7.79 -1.02
N GLU A 228 -6.15 -8.66 -0.99
CA GLU A 228 -7.48 -8.41 -0.48
C GLU A 228 -7.83 -9.50 0.54
N PHE A 229 -8.55 -9.12 1.59
CA PHE A 229 -9.01 -10.03 2.63
C PHE A 229 -10.41 -9.63 3.13
N GLY A 230 -11.31 -10.61 3.23
CA GLY A 230 -12.71 -10.40 3.63
C GLY A 230 -13.70 -10.62 2.47
N PRO A 231 -15.00 -10.55 2.76
CA PRO A 231 -16.06 -10.73 1.77
C PRO A 231 -16.21 -9.49 0.89
N SER A 232 -16.82 -9.70 -0.27
CA SER A 232 -17.36 -8.60 -1.07
C SER A 232 -18.58 -8.01 -0.38
N PHE A 233 -18.76 -6.70 -0.53
CA PHE A 233 -19.98 -6.00 -0.10
C PHE A 233 -20.89 -5.76 -1.31
N ASP A 234 -22.20 -5.72 -1.07
CA ASP A 234 -23.18 -5.38 -2.08
C ASP A 234 -23.26 -3.86 -2.28
N ALA A 235 -23.66 -3.42 -3.49
CA ALA A 235 -23.76 -2.00 -3.84
C ALA A 235 -24.77 -1.21 -2.99
N THR A 236 -25.66 -1.89 -2.25
CA THR A 236 -26.68 -1.32 -1.38
C THR A 236 -26.22 -1.13 0.07
N SER A 237 -25.04 -1.65 0.44
CA SER A 237 -24.53 -1.54 1.81
C SER A 237 -24.04 -0.11 2.09
N SER A 238 -24.36 0.43 3.28
CA SER A 238 -23.73 1.66 3.77
C SER A 238 -22.30 1.34 4.20
N ILE A 239 -21.33 1.74 3.38
CA ILE A 239 -19.92 1.36 3.54
C ILE A 239 -19.13 2.54 4.11
N GLN A 240 -18.43 2.26 5.20
CA GLN A 240 -17.46 3.18 5.76
C GLN A 240 -16.05 2.80 5.31
N LYS A 241 -15.28 3.78 4.86
CA LYS A 241 -13.90 3.59 4.46
C LYS A 241 -12.95 4.25 5.44
N LEU A 242 -12.02 3.47 5.99
CA LEU A 242 -10.91 3.94 6.81
C LEU A 242 -9.59 3.62 6.10
N ASN A 243 -8.71 4.61 5.96
CA ASN A 243 -7.35 4.40 5.48
C ASN A 243 -6.40 4.30 6.67
N ARG A 244 -5.55 3.27 6.67
CA ARG A 244 -4.44 3.10 7.60
C ARG A 244 -3.13 3.01 6.82
N TYR A 245 -2.06 3.42 7.47
CA TYR A 245 -0.73 3.44 6.89
C TYR A 245 0.24 2.71 7.81
N ALA A 246 1.13 1.94 7.20
CA ALA A 246 2.16 1.15 7.83
C ALA A 246 3.40 1.15 6.92
N ALA A 247 4.49 0.53 7.37
CA ALA A 247 5.59 0.17 6.49
C ALA A 247 5.49 -1.32 6.15
N LEU A 248 5.69 -1.71 4.90
CA LEU A 248 5.88 -3.09 4.49
C LEU A 248 7.36 -3.44 4.63
N ASN A 249 7.64 -4.51 5.36
CA ASN A 249 8.93 -5.19 5.39
C ASN A 249 8.91 -6.28 4.32
N GLU A 250 9.62 -6.06 3.21
CA GLU A 250 9.79 -7.03 2.13
C GLU A 250 11.27 -7.43 2.05
N THR A 251 11.52 -8.73 1.87
CA THR A 251 12.88 -9.27 1.84
C THR A 251 13.72 -8.58 0.76
N GLY A 252 14.89 -8.07 1.18
CA GLY A 252 15.82 -7.41 0.27
C GLY A 252 15.46 -5.97 -0.10
N THR A 253 14.47 -5.36 0.56
CA THR A 253 14.14 -3.94 0.41
C THR A 253 14.25 -3.21 1.75
N THR A 254 14.36 -1.88 1.69
CA THR A 254 14.12 -1.03 2.86
C THR A 254 12.64 -1.01 3.21
N LEU A 255 12.28 -0.65 4.44
CA LEU A 255 10.88 -0.45 4.82
C LEU A 255 10.21 0.56 3.88
N GLN A 256 9.14 0.11 3.22
CA GLN A 256 8.44 0.88 2.19
C GLN A 256 6.98 1.13 2.57
N PRO A 257 6.33 2.22 2.16
CA PRO A 257 4.95 2.50 2.58
C PRO A 257 3.93 1.44 2.17
N LEU A 258 3.00 1.14 3.09
CA LEU A 258 1.85 0.27 2.90
C LEU A 258 0.57 1.05 3.24
N ARG A 259 -0.38 1.08 2.31
CA ARG A 259 -1.75 1.58 2.55
C ARG A 259 -2.67 0.40 2.77
N ILE A 260 -3.47 0.48 3.82
CA ILE A 260 -4.50 -0.51 4.17
C ILE A 260 -5.85 0.22 4.15
N GLU A 261 -6.70 -0.12 3.20
CA GLU A 261 -8.06 0.41 3.09
C GLU A 261 -8.99 -0.58 3.76
N VAL A 262 -9.71 -0.14 4.79
CA VAL A 262 -10.67 -0.93 5.55
C VAL A 262 -12.05 -0.45 5.18
N PHE A 263 -12.82 -1.30 4.52
CA PHE A 263 -14.22 -1.10 4.21
C PHE A 263 -15.03 -1.84 5.26
N ALA A 264 -15.86 -1.12 6.00
CA ALA A 264 -16.67 -1.66 7.10
C ALA A 264 -18.15 -1.38 6.84
N TRP A 265 -19.01 -2.36 7.09
CA TRP A 265 -20.46 -2.23 6.98
C TRP A 265 -21.17 -3.12 8.00
N SER A 266 -22.35 -2.71 8.41
CA SER A 266 -23.19 -3.50 9.31
C SER A 266 -23.75 -4.74 8.61
N ASN A 267 -24.00 -5.80 9.37
CA ASN A 267 -24.78 -6.95 8.89
C ASN A 267 -26.22 -6.56 8.58
#